data_AF-A0A832EUU7-F1
#
_entry.id   AF-A0A832EUU7-F1
#
_cell.length_a   1.000
_cell.length_b   1.000
_cell.length_c   1.000
_cell.angle_alpha   90.00
_cell.angle_beta   90.00
_cell.angle_gamma   90.00
#
_symmetry.space_group_name_H-M   'P 1'
#
loop_
_entity.id
_entity.type
_entity.pdbx_description
1 polymer ?
#
loop_
_entity_poly.entity_id
_entity_poly.type
_entity_poly.pdbx_seq_one_letter_code
_entity_poly.pdbx_strand_id
1 'polypeptide(L)' 'MSNGLNIVDAINKTCPWSGKPVAADSLLLYRGKVVGFCNQNCRDKFARAIELFDPLIDKKING' A
#
# COMPACT_ATOMS: atom_id res chain seq x y z
N MET A 1 -0.10 7.07 21.29
CA MET A 1 0.06 5.68 20.79
C MET A 1 -0.41 5.70 19.35
N SER A 2 0.41 5.22 18.42
CA SER A 2 0.25 5.37 16.97
C SER A 2 -1.12 4.88 16.50
N ASN A 3 -1.90 5.77 15.88
CA ASN A 3 -3.10 5.42 15.13
C ASN A 3 -2.71 4.47 13.99
N GLY A 4 -2.84 3.16 14.22
CA GLY A 4 -2.67 2.16 13.17
C GLY A 4 -3.66 2.38 12.02
N LEU A 5 -3.30 1.90 10.83
CA LEU A 5 -4.19 1.92 9.67
C LEU A 5 -5.42 1.06 9.92
N ASN A 6 -6.58 1.48 9.42
CA ASN A 6 -7.82 0.72 9.52
C ASN A 6 -8.26 0.20 8.14
N ILE A 7 -8.75 -1.03 8.09
CA ILE A 7 -9.21 -1.69 6.87
C ILE A 7 -10.42 -0.97 6.25
N VAL A 8 -11.24 -0.28 7.06
CA VAL A 8 -12.39 0.49 6.55
C VAL A 8 -11.96 1.73 5.75
N ASP A 9 -10.74 2.21 5.97
CA ASP A 9 -10.16 3.33 5.22
C ASP A 9 -9.49 2.87 3.91
N ALA A 10 -9.35 1.55 3.71
CA ALA A 10 -8.70 0.99 2.54
C ALA A 10 -9.50 1.30 1.27
N ILE A 11 -8.84 1.88 0.28
CA ILE A 11 -9.48 2.29 -0.97
C ILE A 11 -9.84 1.10 -1.87
N ASN A 12 -9.38 -0.10 -1.54
CA ASN A 12 -9.59 -1.32 -2.30
C ASN A 12 -10.12 -2.47 -1.42
N LYS A 13 -11.02 -3.29 -1.98
CA LYS A 13 -11.61 -4.46 -1.30
C LYS A 13 -10.84 -5.75 -1.56
N THR A 14 -10.10 -5.81 -2.66
CA THR A 14 -9.35 -7.00 -3.10
C THR A 14 -7.89 -6.67 -3.34
N CYS A 15 -7.02 -7.65 -3.08
CA CYS A 15 -5.59 -7.56 -3.27
C CYS A 15 -5.26 -7.42 -4.76
N PRO A 16 -4.46 -6.41 -5.16
CA PRO A 16 -4.12 -6.20 -6.56
C PRO A 16 -3.29 -7.33 -7.18
N TRP A 17 -2.62 -8.17 -6.36
CA TRP A 17 -1.80 -9.26 -6.85
C TRP A 17 -2.55 -10.56 -7.10
N SER A 18 -3.58 -10.85 -6.30
CA SER A 18 -4.22 -12.17 -6.26
C SER A 18 -5.74 -12.15 -6.42
N GLY A 19 -6.37 -10.98 -6.30
CA GLY A 19 -7.83 -10.84 -6.27
C GLY A 19 -8.51 -11.27 -4.96
N LYS A 20 -7.77 -11.86 -4.01
CA LYS A 20 -8.33 -12.25 -2.69
C LYS A 20 -8.71 -11.02 -1.86
N PRO A 21 -9.63 -11.13 -0.88
CA PRO A 21 -9.97 -10.04 0.02
C PRO A 21 -8.75 -9.46 0.75
N VAL A 22 -8.80 -8.17 1.09
CA VAL A 22 -7.78 -7.52 1.89
C VAL A 22 -7.88 -7.92 3.37
N ALA A 23 -6.75 -7.93 4.08
CA ALA A 23 -6.65 -8.27 5.49
C ALA A 23 -6.21 -7.05 6.32
N ALA A 24 -6.73 -6.93 7.55
CA ALA A 24 -6.54 -5.76 8.40
C ALA A 24 -5.09 -5.60 8.92
N ASP A 25 -4.31 -6.70 8.95
CA ASP A 25 -2.90 -6.70 9.31
C ASP A 25 -1.96 -6.39 8.12
N SER A 26 -2.54 -6.20 6.93
CA SER A 26 -1.85 -6.16 5.65
C SER A 26 -2.17 -4.87 4.91
N LEU A 27 -2.09 -3.74 5.61
CA LEU A 27 -2.38 -2.39 5.12
C LEU A 27 -1.11 -1.54 4.99
N LEU A 28 -1.09 -0.59 4.06
CA LEU A 28 -0.02 0.39 3.88
C LEU A 28 -0.61 1.75 3.48
N LEU A 29 0.04 2.85 3.91
CA LEU A 29 -0.29 4.20 3.45
C LEU A 29 0.53 4.53 2.21
N TYR A 30 -0.14 4.77 1.07
CA TYR A 30 0.49 5.15 -0.19
C TYR A 30 -0.11 6.45 -0.70
N ARG A 31 0.72 7.48 -0.90
CA ARG A 31 0.30 8.81 -1.39
C ARG A 31 -0.97 9.35 -0.69
N GLY A 32 -1.01 9.21 0.65
CA GLY A 32 -2.12 9.66 1.49
C GLY A 32 -3.38 8.78 1.47
N LYS A 33 -3.32 7.58 0.88
CA LYS A 33 -4.42 6.61 0.83
C LYS A 33 -4.04 5.30 1.49
N VAL A 34 -4.98 4.71 2.23
CA VAL A 34 -4.79 3.37 2.78
C VAL A 34 -5.04 2.35 1.67
N VAL A 35 -4.08 1.48 1.43
CA VAL A 35 -4.15 0.38 0.45
C VAL A 35 -4.03 -0.94 1.20
N GLY A 36 -4.94 -1.87 0.91
CA GLY A 36 -4.99 -3.19 1.54
C GLY A 36 -4.47 -4.32 0.65
N PHE A 37 -3.93 -5.36 1.30
CA PHE A 37 -3.41 -6.57 0.66
C PHE A 37 -3.96 -7.81 1.37
N CYS A 38 -3.95 -8.96 0.69
CA CYS A 38 -4.48 -10.20 1.27
C CYS A 38 -3.55 -10.83 2.32
N ASN A 39 -2.29 -10.38 2.40
CA ASN A 39 -1.29 -10.79 3.40
C ASN A 39 -0.11 -9.80 3.40
N GLN A 40 0.76 -9.93 4.41
CA GLN A 40 1.91 -9.06 4.60
C GLN A 40 2.94 -9.19 3.47
N ASN A 41 3.17 -10.38 2.93
CA ASN A 41 4.09 -10.57 1.80
C ASN A 41 3.68 -9.75 0.55
N CYS A 42 2.38 -9.69 0.27
CA CYS A 42 1.81 -8.86 -0.80
C CYS A 42 1.98 -7.37 -0.55
N ARG A 43 1.78 -6.93 0.71
CA ARG A 43 2.02 -5.55 1.16
C ARG A 43 3.49 -5.19 1.00
N ASP A 44 4.40 -6.04 1.46
CA ASP A 44 5.83 -5.77 1.49
C ASP A 44 6.43 -5.74 0.08
N LYS A 45 5.93 -6.59 -0.82
CA LYS A 45 6.25 -6.51 -2.26
C LYS A 45 5.91 -5.14 -2.84
N PHE A 46 4.74 -4.59 -2.47
CA PHE A 46 4.33 -3.26 -2.91
C PHE A 46 5.15 -2.16 -2.25
N ALA A 47 5.40 -2.24 -0.94
CA ALA A 47 6.28 -1.33 -0.21
C ALA A 47 7.67 -1.22 -0.87
N ARG A 48 8.25 -2.37 -1.23
CA ARG A 48 9.55 -2.40 -1.92
C ARG A 48 9.50 -1.75 -3.30
N ALA A 49 8.40 -1.93 -4.04
CA ALA A 49 8.22 -1.27 -5.32
C ALA A 49 8.15 0.27 -5.15
N ILE A 50 7.42 0.76 -4.13
CA ILE A 50 7.35 2.19 -3.80
C ILE A 50 8.75 2.74 -3.52
N GLU A 51 9.52 2.11 -2.64
CA GLU A 51 10.89 2.54 -2.30
C GLU A 51 11.80 2.66 -3.52
N LEU A 52 11.62 1.79 -4.51
CA LEU A 52 12.44 1.77 -5.73
C LEU A 52 12.00 2.82 -6.75
N PHE A 53 10.70 3.01 -6.93
CA PHE A 53 10.17 3.76 -8.07
C PHE A 53 9.68 5.16 -7.73
N ASP A 54 9.09 5.39 -6.55
CA ASP A 54 8.56 6.72 -6.20
C ASP A 54 9.65 7.81 -6.25
N PRO A 55 10.87 7.62 -5.70
CA PRO A 55 11.92 8.64 -5.80
C PRO A 55 12.30 8.98 -7.25
N LEU A 56 12.22 8.02 -8.17
CA LEU A 56 12.52 8.21 -9.59
C LEU A 56 11.39 8.94 -10.31
N ILE A 57 10.14 8.70 -9.91
CA ILE A 57 8.96 9.37 -10.44
C ILE A 57 8.92 10.81 -9.94
N ASP A 58 9.05 11.01 -8.62
CA ASP A 58 8.91 12.32 -7.98
C ASP A 58 10.06 13.26 -8.36
N LYS A 59 11.27 12.73 -8.62
CA LYS A 59 12.40 13.52 -9.14
C LYS A 59 12.12 14.15 -10.51
N LYS A 60 11.26 13.55 -11.34
CA LYS A 60 10.91 14.08 -12.66
C LYS A 60 9.89 15.22 -12.63
N ILE A 61 9.21 15.45 -11.51
CA ILE A 61 8.16 16.48 -11.41
C ILE A 61 8.75 17.86 -11.03
N ASN A 62 10.00 17.89 -10.54
CA ASN A 62 10.69 19.11 -10.12
C ASN A 62 11.84 19.53 -11.05
N GLY A 63 11.87 19.03 -12.29
CA GLY A 63 12.94 19.28 -13.28
C GLY A 63 12.43 19.97 -14.54
#